data_AF-A0A8X6NWG5-F1
#
_entry.id   AF-A0A8X6NWG5-F1
#
_cell.length_a   1.000
_cell.length_b   1.000
_cell.length_c   1.000
_cell.angle_alpha   90.00
_cell.angle_beta   90.00
_cell.angle_gamma   90.00
#
_symmetry.space_group_name_H-M   'P 1'
#
loop_
_entity.id
_entity.type
_entity.pdbx_description
1 polymer ?
#
loop_
_entity_poly.entity_id
_entity_poly.type
_entity_poly.pdbx_seq_one_letter_code
_entity_poly.pdbx_strand_id
1 'polypeptide(L)'
;MWVEIVVPPSSSNVKGKLQVKGTFSDGYKIDDEKEVHIRGSSIVTFVQTDKPIYKPGQTVQFRVLPLDSQLKPLDANSVGDVWIEDPSGIRVAQWKEVKFDEGKYLFDINGVLSCF
;
A
#
# COMPACT_ATOMS: atom_id res chain seq x y z
N MET A 1 -21.16 -24.13 -11.13
CA MET A 1 -21.61 -23.04 -10.24
C MET A 1 -20.52 -22.84 -9.20
N TRP A 2 -19.95 -21.65 -9.10
CA TRP A 2 -18.91 -21.32 -8.13
C TRP A 2 -19.40 -20.14 -7.29
N VAL A 3 -18.95 -20.08 -6.04
CA VAL A 3 -19.26 -19.00 -5.09
C VAL A 3 -17.98 -18.22 -4.85
N GLU A 4 -18.06 -16.91 -5.03
CA GLU A 4 -16.99 -16.00 -4.64
C GLU A 4 -17.22 -15.54 -3.20
N ILE A 5 -16.17 -15.60 -2.38
CA ILE A 5 -16.16 -15.14 -0.99
C ILE A 5 -15.17 -13.98 -0.90
N VAL A 6 -15.67 -12.79 -0.56
CA VAL A 6 -14.83 -11.61 -0.32
C VAL A 6 -14.50 -11.53 1.16
N VAL A 7 -13.20 -11.53 1.49
CA VAL A 7 -12.71 -11.38 2.86
C VAL A 7 -12.49 -9.90 3.14
N PRO A 8 -12.98 -9.36 4.27
CA PRO A 8 -12.75 -7.95 4.61
C PRO A 8 -11.25 -7.69 4.84
N PRO A 9 -10.76 -6.50 4.47
CA PRO A 9 -9.36 -6.15 4.68
C PRO A 9 -9.03 -6.17 6.17
N SER A 10 -7.90 -6.79 6.52
CA SER A 10 -7.34 -6.80 7.87
C SER A 10 -6.00 -6.08 7.87
N SER A 11 -5.65 -5.38 8.94
CA SER A 11 -4.37 -4.67 9.06
C SER A 11 -3.20 -5.58 9.45
N SER A 12 -3.48 -6.83 9.79
CA SER A 12 -2.49 -7.81 10.25
C SER A 12 -2.74 -9.17 9.62
N ASN A 13 -1.74 -10.05 9.64
CA ASN A 13 -1.91 -11.41 9.17
C ASN A 13 -2.76 -12.19 10.17
N VAL A 14 -3.88 -12.74 9.69
CA VAL A 14 -4.84 -13.46 10.51
C VAL A 14 -4.94 -14.91 10.05
N LYS A 15 -5.03 -15.83 11.02
CA LYS A 15 -5.38 -17.22 10.76
C LYS A 15 -6.89 -17.38 10.86
N GLY A 16 -7.49 -17.95 9.82
CA GLY A 16 -8.91 -18.24 9.75
C GLY A 16 -9.18 -19.72 9.50
N LYS A 17 -10.45 -20.09 9.60
CA LYS A 17 -10.96 -21.42 9.25
C LYS A 17 -12.05 -21.27 8.21
N LEU A 18 -11.90 -21.96 7.09
CA LEU A 18 -12.93 -22.05 6.05
C LEU A 18 -13.72 -23.33 6.28
N GLN A 19 -15.01 -23.22 6.60
CA GLN A 19 -15.90 -24.35 6.81
C GLN A 19 -16.93 -24.45 5.68
N VAL A 20 -17.10 -25.64 5.12
CA VAL A 20 -18.06 -25.94 4.06
C VAL A 20 -19.11 -26.90 4.60
N LYS A 21 -20.37 -26.46 4.65
CA LYS A 21 -21.52 -27.28 5.05
C LYS A 21 -22.52 -27.40 3.91
N GLY A 22 -22.95 -28.62 3.59
CA GLY A 22 -23.93 -28.88 2.55
C GLY A 22 -24.78 -30.11 2.85
N THR A 23 -26.02 -30.11 2.40
CA THR A 23 -26.91 -31.28 2.44
C THR A 23 -27.46 -31.52 1.05
N PHE A 24 -27.30 -32.73 0.54
CA PHE A 24 -27.74 -33.15 -0.78
C PHE A 24 -29.12 -33.81 -0.67
N SER A 25 -29.84 -33.85 -1.79
CA SER A 25 -31.21 -34.38 -1.87
C SER A 25 -31.34 -35.87 -1.53
N ASP A 26 -30.24 -36.61 -1.63
CA ASP A 26 -30.12 -38.02 -1.24
C ASP A 26 -29.81 -38.23 0.25
N GLY A 27 -29.74 -37.13 1.03
CA GLY A 27 -29.45 -37.16 2.46
C GLY A 27 -27.95 -37.13 2.79
N TYR A 28 -27.07 -37.08 1.79
CA TYR A 28 -25.63 -36.94 2.02
C TYR A 28 -25.31 -35.56 2.63
N LYS A 29 -24.42 -35.53 3.63
CA LYS A 29 -24.00 -34.31 4.33
C LYS A 29 -22.51 -34.11 4.16
N ILE A 30 -22.11 -32.88 3.83
CA ILE A 30 -20.72 -32.44 3.81
C ILE A 30 -20.53 -31.48 4.98
N ASP A 31 -19.51 -31.73 5.79
CA ASP A 31 -18.98 -30.80 6.80
C ASP A 31 -17.46 -30.95 6.77
N ASP A 32 -16.78 -29.98 6.16
CA ASP A 32 -15.32 -29.98 6.04
C ASP A 32 -14.75 -28.62 6.47
N GLU A 33 -13.55 -28.63 7.04
CA GLU A 33 -12.87 -27.44 7.55
C GLU A 33 -11.41 -27.40 7.11
N LYS A 34 -10.94 -26.22 6.69
CA LYS A 34 -9.54 -25.97 6.34
C LYS A 34 -9.01 -24.71 7.03
N GLU A 35 -7.80 -24.78 7.59
CA GLU A 35 -7.08 -23.59 8.04
C GLU A 35 -6.61 -22.76 6.84
N VAL A 36 -6.86 -21.45 6.88
CA VAL A 36 -6.47 -20.49 5.84
C VAL A 36 -5.71 -19.33 6.45
N HIS A 37 -4.71 -18.83 5.72
CA HIS A 37 -3.94 -17.65 6.13
C HIS A 37 -4.42 -16.44 5.34
N ILE A 38 -5.04 -15.49 6.04
CA ILE A 38 -5.48 -14.22 5.49
C ILE A 38 -4.34 -13.24 5.66
N ARG A 39 -3.77 -12.80 4.54
CA ARG A 39 -2.75 -11.75 4.56
C ARG A 39 -3.43 -10.41 4.81
N GLY A 40 -2.84 -9.64 5.71
CA GLY A 40 -3.27 -8.26 5.91
C GLY A 40 -3.06 -7.43 4.64
N SER A 41 -3.84 -6.36 4.49
CA SER A 41 -3.62 -5.38 3.44
C SER A 41 -2.23 -4.77 3.62
N SER A 42 -1.35 -5.01 2.65
CA SER A 42 -0.01 -4.46 2.63
C SER A 42 0.08 -3.31 1.64
N ILE A 43 0.57 -2.17 2.11
CA ILE A 43 0.94 -1.04 1.28
C ILE A 43 2.41 -1.20 0.89
N VAL A 44 2.72 -0.98 -0.38
CA VAL A 44 4.10 -0.94 -0.89
C VAL A 44 4.39 0.48 -1.35
N THR A 45 5.44 1.10 -0.83
CA THR A 45 5.83 2.46 -1.20
C THR A 45 7.13 2.45 -2.01
N PHE A 46 7.07 2.99 -3.23
CA PHE A 46 8.24 3.20 -4.07
C PHE A 46 8.66 4.66 -4.03
N VAL A 47 9.97 4.89 -3.94
CA VAL A 47 10.58 6.22 -4.03
C VAL A 47 11.56 6.22 -5.20
N GLN A 48 11.40 7.17 -6.12
CA GLN A 48 12.27 7.33 -7.28
C GLN A 48 12.79 8.75 -7.34
N THR A 49 14.11 8.91 -7.42
CA THR A 49 14.76 10.20 -7.63
C THR A 49 15.03 10.44 -9.12
N ASP A 50 15.17 11.70 -9.54
CA ASP A 50 15.54 12.03 -10.92
C ASP A 50 17.00 11.65 -11.22
N LYS A 51 17.86 11.60 -10.18
CA LYS A 51 19.28 11.23 -10.28
C LYS A 51 19.70 10.34 -9.11
N PRO A 52 20.67 9.44 -9.31
CA PRO A 52 21.24 8.65 -8.22
C PRO A 52 22.25 9.44 -7.36
N ILE A 53 22.88 10.49 -7.90
CA ILE A 53 23.91 11.30 -7.22
C ILE A 53 23.65 12.78 -7.49
N TYR A 54 23.64 13.61 -6.45
CA TYR A 54 23.48 15.05 -6.53
C TYR A 54 24.77 15.76 -6.12
N LYS A 55 25.11 16.83 -6.83
CA LYS A 55 26.18 17.77 -6.46
C LYS A 55 25.61 18.90 -5.59
N PRO A 56 26.44 19.55 -4.76
CA PRO A 56 26.00 20.74 -4.03
C PRO A 56 25.38 21.79 -4.96
N GLY A 57 24.25 22.37 -4.54
CA GLY A 57 23.49 23.34 -5.32
C GLY A 57 22.53 22.74 -6.35
N GLN A 58 22.52 21.41 -6.53
CA GLN A 58 21.48 20.76 -7.33
C GLN A 58 20.22 20.51 -6.51
N THR A 59 19.09 20.77 -7.14
CA THR A 59 17.78 20.49 -6.58
C THR A 59 17.44 19.01 -6.67
N VAL A 60 17.01 18.42 -5.56
CA VAL A 60 16.57 17.02 -5.49
C VAL A 60 15.11 16.95 -5.92
N GLN A 61 14.84 16.23 -7.01
CA GLN A 61 13.50 15.91 -7.44
C GLN A 61 13.24 14.42 -7.24
N PHE A 62 12.10 14.11 -6.63
CA PHE A 62 11.73 12.72 -6.37
C PHE A 62 10.22 12.51 -6.46
N ARG A 63 9.85 11.27 -6.67
CA ARG A 63 8.47 10.80 -6.72
C ARG A 63 8.25 9.73 -5.67
N VAL A 64 7.11 9.82 -4.99
CA VAL A 64 6.62 8.81 -4.06
C VAL A 64 5.37 8.17 -4.65
N LEU A 65 5.37 6.85 -4.73
CA LEU A 65 4.35 6.01 -5.35
C LEU A 65 3.88 4.97 -4.32
N PRO A 66 2.84 5.27 -3.53
CA PRO A 66 2.22 4.29 -2.65
C PRO A 66 1.23 3.43 -3.44
N LEU A 67 1.42 2.12 -3.38
CA LEU A 67 0.64 1.13 -4.13
C LEU A 67 0.02 0.10 -3.17
N ASP A 68 -1.08 -0.49 -3.60
CA ASP A 68 -1.72 -1.64 -2.96
C ASP A 68 -0.99 -2.96 -3.30
N SER A 69 -1.45 -4.05 -2.70
CA SER A 69 -0.93 -5.40 -2.98
C SER A 69 -1.11 -5.87 -4.43
N GLN A 70 -1.96 -5.20 -5.22
CA GLN A 70 -2.19 -5.45 -6.65
C GLN A 70 -1.43 -4.46 -7.55
N LEU A 71 -0.50 -3.67 -6.99
CA LEU A 71 0.26 -2.62 -7.68
C LEU A 71 -0.61 -1.50 -8.27
N LYS A 72 -1.80 -1.30 -7.72
CA LYS A 72 -2.68 -0.16 -8.04
C LYS A 72 -2.37 1.00 -7.09
N PRO A 73 -2.50 2.26 -7.55
CA PRO A 73 -2.43 3.41 -6.64
C PRO A 73 -3.37 3.24 -5.45
N LEU A 74 -2.93 3.66 -4.26
CA LEU A 74 -3.83 3.72 -3.11
C LEU A 74 -5.01 4.65 -3.37
N ASP A 75 -6.08 4.47 -2.58
CA ASP A 75 -7.24 5.36 -2.61
C ASP A 75 -6.82 6.83 -2.47
N ALA A 76 -7.47 7.72 -3.23
CA ALA A 76 -7.20 9.16 -3.28
C ALA A 76 -7.19 9.86 -1.90
N ASN A 77 -7.91 9.30 -0.94
CA ASN A 77 -7.95 9.82 0.44
C ASN A 77 -6.79 9.34 1.32
N SER A 78 -5.82 8.61 0.76
CA SER A 78 -4.64 8.17 1.51
C SER A 78 -3.73 9.35 1.77
N VAL A 79 -3.38 9.52 3.04
CA VAL A 79 -2.56 10.62 3.53
C VAL A 79 -1.30 10.04 4.18
N GLY A 80 -0.15 10.64 3.94
CA GLY A 80 1.08 10.26 4.62
C GLY A 80 2.08 11.40 4.75
N ASP A 81 3.08 11.16 5.57
CA ASP A 81 4.18 12.09 5.81
C ASP A 81 5.41 11.68 4.99
N VAL A 82 6.06 12.67 4.39
CA VAL A 82 7.29 12.50 3.61
C VAL A 82 8.36 13.39 4.22
N TRP A 83 9.57 12.88 4.40
CA TRP A 83 10.70 13.68 4.88
C TRP A 83 12.01 13.20 4.28
N ILE A 84 13.01 14.09 4.28
CA ILE A 84 14.37 13.79 3.85
C ILE A 84 15.28 13.94 5.06
N GLU A 85 16.17 12.98 5.24
CA GLU A 85 17.20 12.99 6.28
C GLU A 85 18.58 13.16 5.65
N ASP A 86 19.46 13.86 6.36
CA ASP A 86 20.88 13.85 6.04
C ASP A 86 21.53 12.52 6.50
N PRO A 87 22.79 12.25 6.12
CA PRO A 87 23.51 11.05 6.57
C PRO A 87 23.66 10.94 8.10
N SER A 88 23.47 12.04 8.84
CA SER A 88 23.52 12.08 10.31
C SER A 88 22.16 11.74 10.95
N GLY A 89 21.10 11.54 10.16
CA GLY A 89 19.73 11.28 10.62
C GLY A 89 18.92 12.52 10.97
N ILE A 90 19.38 13.72 10.60
CA ILE A 90 18.69 14.98 10.81
C ILE A 90 17.70 15.23 9.67
N ARG A 91 16.45 15.53 10.01
CA ARG A 91 15.43 15.91 9.03
C ARG A 91 15.73 17.28 8.44
N VAL A 92 16.02 17.33 7.15
CA VAL A 92 16.35 18.56 6.41
C VAL A 92 15.14 19.14 5.67
N ALA A 93 14.14 18.31 5.37
CA ALA A 93 12.88 18.73 4.76
C ALA A 93 11.75 17.79 5.19
N GLN A 94 10.53 18.32 5.32
CA GLN A 94 9.35 17.54 5.71
C GLN A 94 8.07 18.10 5.07
N TRP A 95 7.24 17.19 4.56
CA TRP A 95 5.89 17.44 4.08
C TRP A 95 4.94 16.56 4.89
N LYS A 96 4.00 17.20 5.58
CA LYS A 96 2.98 16.51 6.38
C LYS A 96 1.67 16.44 5.63
N GLU A 97 0.89 15.42 5.96
CA GLU A 97 -0.48 15.26 5.45
C GLU A 97 -0.57 15.33 3.92
N VAL A 98 0.42 14.74 3.23
CA VAL A 98 0.42 14.70 1.77
C VAL A 98 -0.65 13.72 1.33
N LYS A 99 -1.66 14.23 0.64
CA LYS A 99 -2.63 13.39 -0.06
C LYS A 99 -1.92 12.69 -1.21
N PHE A 100 -2.28 11.44 -1.48
CA PHE A 100 -1.75 10.66 -2.59
C PHE A 100 -2.81 10.43 -3.68
N ASP A 101 -3.35 11.49 -4.28
CA ASP A 101 -4.21 11.43 -5.47
C ASP A 101 -3.46 10.77 -6.65
N GLU A 102 -4.03 9.67 -7.15
CA GLU A 102 -3.59 8.92 -8.34
C GLU A 102 -2.12 8.42 -8.35
N GLY A 103 -1.45 8.48 -7.19
CA GLY A 103 -0.09 7.97 -7.01
C GLY A 103 1.03 8.79 -7.67
N LYS A 104 0.81 10.05 -8.09
CA LYS A 104 1.82 10.81 -8.86
C LYS A 104 2.20 12.13 -8.22
N TYR A 105 3.00 12.08 -7.15
CA TYR A 105 3.54 13.29 -6.52
C TYR A 105 4.98 13.51 -6.93
N LEU A 106 5.26 14.66 -7.55
CA LEU A 106 6.61 15.15 -7.74
C LEU A 106 6.94 16.15 -6.63
N PHE A 107 7.92 15.79 -5.82
CA PHE A 107 8.46 16.61 -4.75
C PHE A 107 9.81 17.20 -5.17
N ASP A 108 10.06 18.39 -4.67
CA ASP A 108 11.33 19.10 -4.67
C ASP A 108 11.66 19.42 -3.20
N ILE A 109 12.94 19.48 -2.84
CA ILE A 109 13.35 19.94 -1.51
C ILE A 109 12.76 21.31 -1.13
N ASN A 110 12.39 22.14 -2.10
CA ASN A 110 11.76 23.45 -1.91
C ASN A 110 10.22 23.41 -1.86
N GLY A 111 9.57 22.27 -2.14
CA GLY A 111 8.11 22.19 -2.14
C GLY A 111 7.53 21.08 -3.03
N VAL A 112 6.21 21.08 -3.18
CA VAL A 112 5.52 20.17 -4.11
C VAL A 112 5.48 20.83 -5.48
N LEU A 113 6.01 20.16 -6.52
CA LEU A 113 6.11 20.72 -7.86
C LEU A 113 4.82 20.58 -8.65
N SER A 114 4.08 19.48 -8.48
CA SER A 114 2.85 19.21 -9.24
C SER A 114 2.07 18.01 -8.70
N CYS A 115 0.73 18.11 -8.72
CA CYS A 115 -0.22 17.00 -8.67
C CYS A 115 -0.64 16.71 -10.13
N PHE A 116 -0.46 15.48 -10.63
CA PHE A 116 -0.79 15.10 -12.01
C PHE A 116 -1.88 14.03 -12.06
#